data_AF-A0A8B7E3P0-F1
#
_entry.id   AF-A0A8B7E3P0-F1
#
_cell.length_a   1.000
_cell.length_b   1.000
_cell.length_c   1.000
_cell.angle_alpha   90.00
_cell.angle_beta   90.00
_cell.angle_gamma   90.00
#
_symmetry.space_group_name_H-M   'P 1'
#
loop_
_entity.id
_entity.type
_entity.pdbx_description
1 polymer ?
#
loop_
_entity_poly.entity_id
_entity_poly.type
_entity_poly.pdbx_seq_one_letter_code
_entity_poly.pdbx_strand_id
1 'polypeptide(L)'
;MSAPICMQRNLVKEVDNHIENKKIESEFSESIESDCNNDSDESCFIVDNQMQDEDVIITNKAIDPALIDISFNDSIKMLDNDNLRGNQLTKIQSNAFVNISGGPNSEIILHGNRIDKVESFGFNNVQCDYIRLGGKDFPNRLKILEENAYYNIDIFNVDLSYTRVTDIPYNAIQVKKLRGNLYLNNGFLSTLSKGALNIGNVGGGEIDLSVTKIRELRFQIFTEGTSFNNLKLFSAGLVSISDDAFVGAEMSGTL
;
A
#
# COMPACT_ATOMS: atom_id res chain seq x y z
N MET A 1 44.35 -40.89 46.90
CA MET A 1 43.78 -39.62 46.40
C MET A 1 42.31 -39.60 46.76
N SER A 2 41.87 -38.48 47.33
CA SER A 2 40.77 -38.35 48.30
C SER A 2 39.36 -38.23 47.72
N ALA A 3 38.44 -38.91 48.42
CA ALA A 3 37.08 -38.60 48.90
C ALA A 3 36.13 -37.51 48.27
N PRO A 4 34.78 -37.67 48.48
CA PRO A 4 33.66 -36.92 47.86
C PRO A 4 33.07 -35.81 48.79
N ILE A 5 31.91 -35.19 48.43
CA ILE A 5 30.89 -34.38 49.21
C ILE A 5 30.34 -33.24 48.29
N CYS A 6 29.04 -33.09 47.95
CA CYS A 6 27.80 -32.65 48.66
C CYS A 6 27.55 -31.12 48.76
N MET A 7 26.26 -30.72 48.64
CA MET A 7 25.59 -29.45 49.04
C MET A 7 25.78 -28.19 48.15
N GLN A 8 24.89 -27.19 48.07
CA GLN A 8 23.43 -26.96 48.26
C GLN A 8 23.21 -25.43 47.99
N ARG A 9 21.99 -25.02 47.61
CA ARG A 9 21.32 -23.70 47.82
C ARG A 9 21.65 -22.46 46.96
N ASN A 10 20.58 -22.05 46.26
CA ASN A 10 19.91 -20.73 46.22
C ASN A 10 20.72 -19.46 45.93
N LEU A 11 20.32 -18.74 44.86
CA LEU A 11 19.72 -17.40 44.97
C LEU A 11 19.04 -17.03 43.64
N VAL A 12 17.72 -17.19 43.62
CA VAL A 12 16.82 -16.45 42.74
C VAL A 12 16.86 -14.99 43.19
N LYS A 13 17.17 -14.06 42.28
CA LYS A 13 16.82 -12.65 42.45
C LYS A 13 15.64 -12.38 41.52
N GLU A 14 14.44 -12.47 42.09
CA GLU A 14 13.29 -11.73 41.63
C GLU A 14 13.65 -10.24 41.71
N VAL A 15 13.50 -9.52 40.61
CA VAL A 15 13.39 -8.07 40.63
C VAL A 15 11.95 -7.77 40.31
N ASP A 16 11.18 -7.61 41.38
CA ASP A 16 9.93 -6.86 41.37
C ASP A 16 10.22 -5.45 40.89
N ASN A 17 9.57 -5.02 39.82
CA ASN A 17 9.35 -3.59 39.58
C ASN A 17 7.85 -3.35 39.42
N HIS A 18 7.28 -2.98 40.57
CA HIS A 18 6.06 -2.20 40.72
C HIS A 18 5.94 -1.13 39.63
N ILE A 19 4.89 -1.19 38.83
CA ILE A 19 4.40 -0.03 38.07
C ILE A 19 3.43 0.71 39.00
N GLU A 20 3.94 1.73 39.68
CA GLU A 20 3.11 2.77 40.31
C GLU A 20 2.48 3.61 39.19
N ASN A 21 1.16 3.46 39.00
CA ASN A 21 0.36 4.42 38.25
C ASN A 21 0.28 5.73 39.03
N LYS A 22 1.25 6.62 38.82
CA LYS A 22 1.15 8.03 39.23
C LYS A 22 0.50 8.85 38.13
N LYS A 23 -0.76 9.17 38.38
CA LYS A 23 -1.55 10.24 37.80
C LYS A 23 -0.72 11.53 37.85
N ILE A 24 -0.29 12.05 36.70
CA ILE A 24 0.26 13.40 36.59
C ILE A 24 -0.83 14.26 35.97
N GLU A 25 -1.52 14.99 36.85
CA GLU A 25 -2.20 16.23 36.49
C GLU A 25 -1.11 17.27 36.20
N SER A 26 -1.20 17.95 35.05
CA SER A 26 -0.35 19.09 34.73
C SER A 26 -1.18 20.11 33.96
N GLU A 27 -1.82 20.99 34.72
CA GLU A 27 -2.04 22.38 34.30
C GLU A 27 -0.67 22.97 33.91
N PHE A 28 -0.57 23.60 32.73
CA PHE A 28 0.10 24.89 32.56
C PHE A 28 -0.07 25.34 31.10
N SER A 29 -0.86 26.40 30.95
CA SER A 29 -0.79 27.32 29.83
C SER A 29 0.57 28.00 29.80
N GLU A 30 1.23 28.06 28.66
CA GLU A 30 2.00 29.24 28.26
C GLU A 30 2.19 29.25 26.74
N SER A 31 1.71 30.34 26.14
CA SER A 31 1.92 30.75 24.77
C SER A 31 3.40 31.02 24.51
N ILE A 32 3.98 30.41 23.48
CA ILE A 32 5.25 30.85 22.91
C ILE A 32 5.02 31.07 21.40
N GLU A 33 4.88 32.34 21.04
CA GLU A 33 5.28 32.81 19.72
C GLU A 33 6.79 32.64 19.60
N SER A 34 7.28 31.95 18.57
CA SER A 34 8.66 32.14 18.12
C SER A 34 8.74 32.09 16.60
N ASP A 35 8.92 33.25 16.00
CA ASP A 35 9.53 33.44 14.70
C ASP A 35 10.92 32.77 14.68
N CYS A 36 11.15 31.79 13.82
CA CYS A 36 12.49 31.38 13.42
C CYS A 36 12.52 31.02 11.92
N ASN A 37 13.41 31.73 11.23
CA ASN A 37 13.75 31.64 9.82
C ASN A 37 14.49 30.34 9.46
N ASN A 38 14.40 29.97 8.17
CA ASN A 38 15.32 29.17 7.36
C ASN A 38 16.52 28.51 8.09
N ASP A 39 16.51 27.19 8.22
CA ASP A 39 17.48 26.28 7.55
C ASP A 39 17.27 24.83 8.02
N SER A 40 17.00 23.94 7.05
CA SER A 40 17.37 22.52 6.99
C SER A 40 17.38 21.65 8.28
N ASP A 41 16.27 21.53 8.99
CA ASP A 41 16.00 20.39 9.90
C ASP A 41 14.47 20.19 10.02
N GLU A 42 13.84 19.42 9.11
CA GLU A 42 12.43 18.99 9.26
C GLU A 42 12.34 17.81 10.23
N SER A 43 12.50 18.07 11.53
CA SER A 43 11.93 17.22 12.58
C SER A 43 10.45 17.55 12.72
N CYS A 44 9.55 16.65 12.29
CA CYS A 44 8.10 16.84 12.46
C CYS A 44 7.45 15.69 13.23
N PHE A 45 6.87 16.11 14.35
CA PHE A 45 6.07 15.52 15.41
C PHE A 45 5.13 14.35 15.06
N ILE A 46 5.10 13.34 15.94
CA ILE A 46 3.99 12.40 16.09
C ILE A 46 2.86 13.14 16.81
N VAL A 47 1.69 13.23 16.19
CA VAL A 47 0.49 13.78 16.83
C VAL A 47 -0.38 12.62 17.31
N ASP A 48 -0.38 12.39 18.63
CA ASP A 48 -1.46 11.65 19.32
C ASP A 48 -2.72 12.53 19.30
N ASN A 49 -3.52 12.47 18.24
CA ASN A 49 -4.80 13.18 18.18
C ASN A 49 -5.99 12.23 18.37
N GLN A 50 -6.58 12.29 19.56
CA GLN A 50 -7.96 11.89 19.83
C GLN A 50 -8.88 12.76 18.94
N MET A 51 -9.67 12.15 18.05
CA MET A 51 -10.37 12.87 16.97
C MET A 51 -11.83 13.20 17.31
N GLN A 52 -12.23 14.46 17.08
CA GLN A 52 -13.61 14.88 16.90
C GLN A 52 -13.77 15.67 15.57
N ASP A 53 -14.60 15.12 14.68
CA ASP A 53 -15.56 15.75 13.74
C ASP A 53 -15.23 16.99 12.87
N GLU A 54 -13.97 17.29 12.53
CA GLU A 54 -13.70 18.19 11.38
C GLU A 54 -12.63 17.60 10.44
N ASP A 55 -12.76 17.87 9.14
CA ASP A 55 -11.97 17.30 8.03
C ASP A 55 -10.49 17.10 8.40
N VAL A 56 -10.07 15.84 8.53
CA VAL A 56 -8.72 15.49 8.97
C VAL A 56 -7.80 15.46 7.76
N ILE A 57 -6.96 16.49 7.63
CA ILE A 57 -5.79 16.44 6.74
C ILE A 57 -4.72 15.61 7.46
N ILE A 58 -4.51 14.36 7.00
CA ILE A 58 -3.40 13.54 7.48
C ILE A 58 -2.21 13.80 6.55
N THR A 59 -1.13 14.33 7.10
CA THR A 59 0.18 14.38 6.44
C THR A 59 1.15 13.47 7.20
N ASN A 60 1.11 12.17 6.94
CA ASN A 60 2.11 11.27 7.52
C ASN A 60 3.41 11.33 6.70
N LYS A 61 4.31 12.25 7.06
CA LYS A 61 5.72 12.22 6.65
C LYS A 61 6.52 11.40 7.67
N ALA A 62 6.29 10.10 7.76
CA ALA A 62 7.06 9.24 8.65
C ALA A 62 8.36 8.80 7.96
N ILE A 63 9.46 9.52 8.23
CA ILE A 63 10.81 9.18 7.75
C ILE A 63 11.58 8.31 8.79
N ASP A 64 11.05 8.14 9.99
CA ASP A 64 11.65 7.33 11.07
C ASP A 64 11.23 5.84 10.93
N PRO A 65 12.15 4.86 10.79
CA PRO A 65 11.86 3.48 10.40
C PRO A 65 11.07 2.60 11.40
N ALA A 66 10.22 3.15 12.25
CA ALA A 66 9.54 2.42 13.33
C ALA A 66 8.05 2.10 13.08
N LEU A 67 7.41 2.58 12.00
CA LEU A 67 6.01 2.22 11.72
C LEU A 67 5.90 0.77 11.24
N ILE A 68 5.08 -0.01 11.96
CA ILE A 68 4.85 -1.44 11.71
C ILE A 68 3.41 -1.71 11.20
N ASP A 69 2.44 -0.87 11.56
CA ASP A 69 1.03 -1.01 11.18
C ASP A 69 0.35 0.35 10.99
N ILE A 70 -0.71 0.40 10.18
CA ILE A 70 -1.50 1.60 9.87
C ILE A 70 -2.97 1.23 9.86
N SER A 71 -3.77 1.97 10.63
CA SER A 71 -5.23 1.91 10.60
C SER A 71 -5.79 3.33 10.55
N PHE A 72 -6.57 3.63 9.51
CA PHE A 72 -7.22 4.92 9.33
C PHE A 72 -8.75 4.73 9.45
N ASN A 73 -9.37 5.29 10.49
CA ASN A 73 -10.82 5.19 10.74
C ASN A 73 -11.71 5.88 9.68
N ASP A 74 -12.99 5.48 9.66
CA ASP A 74 -14.07 5.68 8.66
C ASP A 74 -14.41 7.10 8.16
N SER A 75 -13.77 8.16 8.66
CA SER A 75 -14.01 9.54 8.21
C SER A 75 -13.44 9.78 6.80
N ILE A 76 -14.05 10.69 6.01
CA ILE A 76 -13.44 11.15 4.76
C ILE A 76 -12.14 11.89 5.10
N LYS A 77 -11.03 11.48 4.48
CA LYS A 77 -9.69 12.03 4.77
C LYS A 77 -9.19 12.80 3.56
N MET A 78 -8.80 14.05 3.76
CA MET A 78 -8.15 14.84 2.71
C MET A 78 -6.67 14.46 2.65
N LEU A 79 -6.22 14.03 1.47
CA LEU A 79 -4.84 13.63 1.20
C LEU A 79 -4.14 14.72 0.39
N ASP A 80 -3.07 15.29 0.93
CA ASP A 80 -2.12 16.08 0.15
C ASP A 80 -0.95 15.23 -0.34
N ASN A 81 -0.33 14.41 0.53
CA ASN A 81 0.66 13.38 0.20
C ASN A 81 1.03 12.55 1.44
N ASP A 82 0.66 11.26 1.49
CA ASP A 82 1.07 10.34 2.55
C ASP A 82 2.37 9.63 2.14
N ASN A 83 3.48 10.05 2.74
CA ASN A 83 4.79 9.47 2.46
C ASN A 83 5.23 8.53 3.57
N LEU A 84 4.94 7.25 3.36
CA LEU A 84 5.24 6.14 4.27
C LEU A 84 6.43 5.31 3.77
N ARG A 85 7.22 5.85 2.84
CA ARG A 85 8.35 5.16 2.23
C ARG A 85 9.42 4.78 3.24
N GLY A 86 9.98 3.58 3.10
CA GLY A 86 11.19 3.20 3.87
C GLY A 86 10.95 2.79 5.33
N ASN A 87 9.69 2.59 5.72
CA ASN A 87 9.31 2.09 7.03
C ASN A 87 9.44 0.56 7.13
N GLN A 88 8.92 -0.04 8.21
CA GLN A 88 8.94 -1.48 8.46
C GLN A 88 7.56 -2.13 8.30
N LEU A 89 6.64 -1.49 7.58
CA LEU A 89 5.31 -2.03 7.33
C LEU A 89 5.41 -3.41 6.68
N THR A 90 4.70 -4.40 7.22
CA THR A 90 4.73 -5.78 6.71
C THR A 90 3.48 -6.16 5.95
N LYS A 91 2.37 -5.45 6.15
CA LYS A 91 1.10 -5.70 5.46
C LYS A 91 0.27 -4.42 5.38
N ILE A 92 -0.65 -4.38 4.41
CA ILE A 92 -1.76 -3.43 4.39
C ILE A 92 -3.01 -4.19 4.82
N GLN A 93 -3.55 -3.81 5.98
CA GLN A 93 -4.74 -4.45 6.54
C GLN A 93 -6.01 -4.01 5.82
N SER A 94 -7.09 -4.78 5.98
CA SER A 94 -8.41 -4.38 5.48
C SER A 94 -8.81 -2.99 6.00
N ASN A 95 -9.30 -2.13 5.10
CA ASN A 95 -9.66 -0.73 5.35
C ASN A 95 -8.53 0.13 5.94
N ALA A 96 -7.27 -0.28 5.78
CA ALA A 96 -6.13 0.54 6.21
C ALA A 96 -6.16 1.91 5.53
N PHE A 97 -6.59 1.99 4.27
CA PHE A 97 -6.83 3.24 3.54
C PHE A 97 -8.29 3.27 3.06
N VAL A 98 -9.19 3.85 3.87
CA VAL A 98 -10.61 3.96 3.57
C VAL A 98 -11.06 5.41 3.42
N ASN A 99 -11.94 5.67 2.45
CA ASN A 99 -12.57 6.98 2.22
C ASN A 99 -11.56 8.15 2.07
N ILE A 100 -10.41 7.87 1.49
CA ILE A 100 -9.39 8.89 1.23
C ILE A 100 -9.78 9.65 -0.03
N SER A 101 -9.84 10.97 0.04
CA SER A 101 -10.12 11.86 -1.08
C SER A 101 -9.05 12.94 -1.18
N GLY A 102 -8.08 12.73 -2.07
CA GLY A 102 -7.07 13.69 -2.45
C GLY A 102 -7.40 14.45 -3.73
N GLY A 103 -6.78 15.63 -3.87
CA GLY A 103 -6.81 16.42 -5.10
C GLY A 103 -5.78 15.97 -6.14
N PRO A 104 -5.60 16.75 -7.22
CA PRO A 104 -4.48 16.55 -8.14
C PRO A 104 -3.13 16.58 -7.40
N ASN A 105 -2.20 15.72 -7.82
CA ASN A 105 -0.88 15.48 -7.23
C ASN A 105 -0.87 14.82 -5.85
N SER A 106 -1.99 14.25 -5.40
CA SER A 106 -2.04 13.49 -4.15
C SER A 106 -1.52 12.06 -4.34
N GLU A 107 -0.62 11.63 -3.47
CA GLU A 107 0.02 10.32 -3.54
C GLU A 107 0.00 9.58 -2.20
N ILE A 108 -0.16 8.25 -2.26
CA ILE A 108 0.12 7.31 -1.18
C ILE A 108 1.41 6.58 -1.56
N ILE A 109 2.50 6.91 -0.87
CA ILE A 109 3.84 6.38 -1.15
C ILE A 109 4.21 5.31 -0.12
N LEU A 110 4.25 4.06 -0.54
CA LEU A 110 4.46 2.89 0.33
C LEU A 110 5.70 2.06 -0.04
N HIS A 111 6.44 2.41 -1.08
CA HIS A 111 7.62 1.66 -1.51
C HIS A 111 8.76 1.70 -0.48
N GLY A 112 9.67 0.74 -0.54
CA GLY A 112 10.77 0.61 0.42
C GLY A 112 10.39 0.06 1.79
N ASN A 113 9.16 -0.44 1.95
CA ASN A 113 8.74 -1.17 3.14
C ASN A 113 9.03 -2.68 3.02
N ARG A 114 8.47 -3.47 3.95
CA ARG A 114 8.51 -4.94 3.94
C ARG A 114 7.14 -5.55 3.64
N ILE A 115 6.24 -4.79 3.00
CA ILE A 115 4.86 -5.19 2.77
C ILE A 115 4.88 -6.46 1.92
N ASP A 116 4.31 -7.55 2.42
CA ASP A 116 4.22 -8.83 1.72
C ASP A 116 2.77 -9.22 1.35
N LYS A 117 1.78 -8.51 1.92
CA LYS A 117 0.36 -8.73 1.73
C LYS A 117 -0.44 -7.42 1.70
N VAL A 118 -1.40 -7.34 0.79
CA VAL A 118 -2.53 -6.40 0.85
C VAL A 118 -3.80 -7.22 1.04
N GLU A 119 -4.49 -7.00 2.16
CA GLU A 119 -5.74 -7.65 2.49
C GLU A 119 -6.92 -7.08 1.68
N SER A 120 -8.03 -7.81 1.63
CA SER A 120 -9.27 -7.34 1.01
C SER A 120 -9.67 -5.97 1.55
N PHE A 121 -10.04 -5.06 0.65
CA PHE A 121 -10.39 -3.66 0.96
C PHE A 121 -9.25 -2.87 1.61
N GLY A 122 -7.98 -3.28 1.42
CA GLY A 122 -6.83 -2.53 1.93
C GLY A 122 -6.81 -1.08 1.44
N PHE A 123 -7.21 -0.86 0.19
CA PHE A 123 -7.54 0.44 -0.37
C PHE A 123 -9.02 0.44 -0.79
N ASN A 124 -9.85 1.18 -0.06
CA ASN A 124 -11.30 1.19 -0.22
C ASN A 124 -11.82 2.62 -0.39
N ASN A 125 -12.51 2.90 -1.49
CA ASN A 125 -13.01 4.24 -1.80
C ASN A 125 -11.90 5.31 -1.78
N VAL A 126 -10.72 4.96 -2.31
CA VAL A 126 -9.59 5.90 -2.40
C VAL A 126 -9.70 6.70 -3.70
N GLN A 127 -9.57 8.01 -3.59
CA GLN A 127 -9.39 8.93 -4.70
C GLN A 127 -8.08 9.68 -4.52
N CYS A 128 -7.11 9.44 -5.39
CA CYS A 128 -5.82 10.15 -5.41
C CYS A 128 -5.17 10.05 -6.80
N ASP A 129 -4.02 10.67 -7.03
CA ASP A 129 -3.32 10.49 -8.31
C ASP A 129 -2.43 9.25 -8.31
N TYR A 130 -1.83 8.87 -7.19
CA TYR A 130 -0.86 7.78 -7.20
C TYR A 130 -0.92 6.89 -5.94
N ILE A 131 -0.96 5.57 -6.12
CA ILE A 131 -0.59 4.60 -5.09
C ILE A 131 0.69 3.88 -5.52
N ARG A 132 1.79 4.09 -4.78
CA ARG A 132 3.12 3.50 -5.04
C ARG A 132 3.45 2.39 -4.05
N LEU A 133 3.10 1.15 -4.38
CA LEU A 133 3.54 -0.03 -3.64
C LEU A 133 4.80 -0.66 -4.27
N GLY A 134 4.93 -0.52 -5.58
CA GLY A 134 6.08 -0.91 -6.40
C GLY A 134 7.19 0.13 -6.42
N GLY A 135 8.26 -0.18 -7.17
CA GLY A 135 9.39 0.74 -7.36
C GLY A 135 10.72 0.02 -7.45
N LYS A 136 11.52 0.37 -8.46
CA LYS A 136 12.76 -0.32 -8.80
C LYS A 136 13.83 -0.24 -7.71
N ASP A 137 14.03 0.95 -7.16
CA ASP A 137 15.17 1.21 -6.27
C ASP A 137 14.93 0.70 -4.85
N PHE A 138 13.66 0.68 -4.42
CA PHE A 138 13.25 0.27 -3.08
C PHE A 138 11.95 -0.53 -3.16
N PRO A 139 12.00 -1.79 -3.62
CA PRO A 139 10.80 -2.59 -3.79
C PRO A 139 10.26 -3.09 -2.45
N ASN A 140 8.93 -3.19 -2.34
CA ASN A 140 8.30 -4.01 -1.32
C ASN A 140 8.53 -5.51 -1.58
N ARG A 141 8.11 -6.35 -0.63
CA ARG A 141 8.13 -7.81 -0.76
C ARG A 141 6.77 -8.38 -1.12
N LEU A 142 5.88 -7.56 -1.68
CA LEU A 142 4.46 -7.84 -1.86
C LEU A 142 4.28 -9.10 -2.71
N LYS A 143 3.67 -10.14 -2.14
CA LYS A 143 3.41 -11.42 -2.79
C LYS A 143 1.92 -11.67 -2.96
N ILE A 144 1.13 -11.24 -1.98
CA ILE A 144 -0.28 -11.58 -1.88
C ILE A 144 -1.11 -10.32 -2.08
N LEU A 145 -1.94 -10.33 -3.12
CA LEU A 145 -3.09 -9.45 -3.26
C LEU A 145 -4.33 -10.31 -3.01
N GLU A 146 -5.14 -9.96 -2.02
CA GLU A 146 -6.45 -10.59 -1.85
C GLU A 146 -7.48 -10.01 -2.84
N GLU A 147 -8.62 -10.67 -2.98
CA GLU A 147 -9.75 -10.15 -3.74
C GLU A 147 -10.17 -8.78 -3.17
N ASN A 148 -10.52 -7.83 -4.03
CA ASN A 148 -10.88 -6.47 -3.65
C ASN A 148 -9.80 -5.71 -2.87
N ALA A 149 -8.52 -6.10 -2.95
CA ALA A 149 -7.41 -5.36 -2.31
C ALA A 149 -7.42 -3.87 -2.70
N TYR A 150 -7.76 -3.58 -3.95
CA TYR A 150 -8.05 -2.25 -4.46
C TYR A 150 -9.53 -2.20 -4.86
N TYR A 151 -10.36 -1.49 -4.09
CA TYR A 151 -11.81 -1.49 -4.27
C TYR A 151 -12.39 -0.09 -4.40
N ASN A 152 -13.19 0.12 -5.46
CA ASN A 152 -13.89 1.37 -5.76
C ASN A 152 -12.96 2.60 -5.79
N ILE A 153 -11.80 2.45 -6.40
CA ILE A 153 -10.75 3.48 -6.44
C ILE A 153 -10.90 4.39 -7.66
N ASP A 154 -10.70 5.70 -7.50
CA ASP A 154 -10.61 6.68 -8.59
C ASP A 154 -9.19 7.26 -8.64
N ILE A 155 -8.37 6.82 -9.59
CA ILE A 155 -6.91 7.03 -9.54
C ILE A 155 -6.27 7.35 -10.89
N PHE A 156 -5.14 8.04 -10.87
CA PHE A 156 -4.32 8.23 -12.06
C PHE A 156 -3.38 7.04 -12.29
N ASN A 157 -2.53 6.67 -11.34
CA ASN A 157 -1.62 5.52 -11.47
C ASN A 157 -1.67 4.56 -10.27
N VAL A 158 -1.59 3.27 -10.58
CA VAL A 158 -1.29 2.22 -9.60
C VAL A 158 0.04 1.60 -9.98
N ASP A 159 1.04 1.70 -9.10
CA ASP A 159 2.33 1.05 -9.27
C ASP A 159 2.47 -0.16 -8.35
N LEU A 160 2.44 -1.34 -8.97
CA LEU A 160 2.74 -2.65 -8.40
C LEU A 160 3.98 -3.28 -9.08
N SER A 161 4.75 -2.49 -9.83
CA SER A 161 5.96 -2.93 -10.52
C SER A 161 7.06 -3.30 -9.53
N TYR A 162 7.97 -4.17 -9.94
CA TYR A 162 9.07 -4.65 -9.08
C TYR A 162 8.64 -5.27 -7.73
N THR A 163 7.35 -5.62 -7.57
CA THR A 163 6.87 -6.43 -6.46
C THR A 163 7.18 -7.91 -6.68
N ARG A 164 6.66 -8.79 -5.82
CA ARG A 164 6.79 -10.25 -5.92
C ARG A 164 5.43 -10.93 -6.10
N VAL A 165 4.43 -10.18 -6.56
CA VAL A 165 3.08 -10.70 -6.79
C VAL A 165 3.15 -11.78 -7.85
N THR A 166 2.72 -13.00 -7.53
CA THR A 166 2.72 -14.13 -8.48
C THR A 166 1.39 -14.29 -9.19
N ASP A 167 0.31 -13.90 -8.53
CA ASP A 167 -1.06 -14.13 -8.96
C ASP A 167 -1.91 -12.90 -8.65
N ILE A 168 -2.78 -12.51 -9.58
CA ILE A 168 -3.81 -11.49 -9.35
C ILE A 168 -5.17 -12.20 -9.36
N PRO A 169 -5.82 -12.36 -8.20
CA PRO A 169 -7.11 -13.05 -8.12
C PRO A 169 -8.25 -12.21 -8.69
N TYR A 170 -9.44 -12.80 -8.74
CA TYR A 170 -10.65 -12.14 -9.21
C TYR A 170 -10.89 -10.82 -8.44
N ASN A 171 -11.17 -9.74 -9.17
CA ASN A 171 -11.42 -8.40 -8.61
C ASN A 171 -10.36 -7.87 -7.63
N ALA A 172 -9.13 -8.40 -7.63
CA ALA A 172 -8.07 -7.86 -6.76
C ALA A 172 -7.81 -6.37 -7.05
N ILE A 173 -7.94 -5.99 -8.33
CA ILE A 173 -7.80 -4.63 -8.82
C ILE A 173 -9.14 -4.20 -9.40
N GLN A 174 -10.00 -3.65 -8.54
CA GLN A 174 -11.29 -3.06 -8.90
C GLN A 174 -11.22 -1.53 -8.81
N VAL A 175 -10.75 -0.94 -9.90
CA VAL A 175 -10.58 0.50 -10.04
C VAL A 175 -11.81 1.06 -10.75
N LYS A 176 -12.53 1.98 -10.13
CA LYS A 176 -13.70 2.64 -10.73
C LYS A 176 -13.30 3.50 -11.93
N LYS A 177 -12.14 4.15 -11.85
CA LYS A 177 -11.61 5.07 -12.86
C LYS A 177 -10.08 5.03 -12.82
N LEU A 178 -9.44 4.64 -13.93
CA LEU A 178 -7.99 4.68 -14.09
C LEU A 178 -7.63 5.66 -15.21
N ARG A 179 -7.13 6.85 -14.85
CA ARG A 179 -6.86 7.94 -15.82
C ARG A 179 -5.47 7.87 -16.45
N GLY A 180 -4.59 7.07 -15.87
CA GLY A 180 -3.23 6.83 -16.31
C GLY A 180 -2.95 5.34 -16.31
N ASN A 181 -1.89 4.90 -15.63
CA ASN A 181 -1.28 3.61 -15.89
C ASN A 181 -1.44 2.63 -14.74
N LEU A 182 -1.54 1.36 -15.10
CA LEU A 182 -1.44 0.23 -14.19
C LEU A 182 -0.13 -0.50 -14.47
N TYR A 183 0.82 -0.38 -13.55
CA TYR A 183 2.13 -1.03 -13.68
C TYR A 183 2.14 -2.34 -12.90
N LEU A 184 2.18 -3.46 -13.63
CA LEU A 184 2.24 -4.82 -13.08
C LEU A 184 3.56 -5.52 -13.45
N ASN A 185 4.45 -4.84 -14.16
CA ASN A 185 5.71 -5.36 -14.65
C ASN A 185 6.62 -5.81 -13.49
N ASN A 186 6.65 -7.11 -13.26
CA ASN A 186 7.46 -7.74 -12.24
C ASN A 186 7.85 -9.16 -12.65
N GLY A 187 9.05 -9.58 -12.28
CA GLY A 187 9.62 -10.89 -12.68
C GLY A 187 8.99 -12.12 -12.02
N PHE A 188 7.83 -11.99 -11.36
CA PHE A 188 7.18 -13.06 -10.60
C PHE A 188 5.77 -13.36 -11.06
N LEU A 189 5.02 -12.37 -11.55
CA LEU A 189 3.63 -12.51 -11.96
C LEU A 189 3.49 -13.54 -13.08
N SER A 190 2.79 -14.64 -12.79
CA SER A 190 2.60 -15.77 -13.70
C SER A 190 1.15 -16.02 -14.05
N THR A 191 0.19 -15.50 -13.29
CA THR A 191 -1.23 -15.77 -13.51
C THR A 191 -2.09 -14.54 -13.24
N LEU A 192 -3.06 -14.34 -14.14
CA LEU A 192 -4.19 -13.43 -13.98
C LEU A 192 -5.45 -14.28 -13.97
N SER A 193 -6.25 -14.18 -12.92
CA SER A 193 -7.56 -14.83 -12.88
C SER A 193 -8.53 -14.15 -13.86
N LYS A 194 -9.62 -14.86 -14.20
CA LYS A 194 -10.79 -14.23 -14.83
C LYS A 194 -11.21 -13.03 -13.98
N GLY A 195 -11.48 -11.90 -14.61
CA GLY A 195 -11.90 -10.65 -13.96
C GLY A 195 -10.87 -10.06 -13.00
N ALA A 196 -9.59 -10.43 -13.10
CA ALA A 196 -8.54 -9.89 -12.25
C ALA A 196 -8.39 -8.37 -12.40
N LEU A 197 -8.59 -7.86 -13.61
CA LEU A 197 -8.47 -6.45 -13.98
C LEU A 197 -9.86 -5.88 -14.26
N ASN A 198 -10.51 -5.40 -13.19
CA ASN A 198 -11.80 -4.72 -13.27
C ASN A 198 -11.58 -3.21 -13.23
N ILE A 199 -11.31 -2.63 -14.39
CA ILE A 199 -10.86 -1.24 -14.50
C ILE A 199 -11.94 -0.45 -15.22
N GLY A 200 -12.65 0.41 -14.50
CA GLY A 200 -13.76 1.18 -15.03
C GLY A 200 -13.33 2.25 -16.04
N ASN A 201 -14.30 2.62 -16.87
CA ASN A 201 -14.13 3.42 -18.08
C ASN A 201 -13.80 4.88 -17.79
N VAL A 202 -12.54 5.28 -18.00
CA VAL A 202 -12.16 6.66 -18.34
C VAL A 202 -10.74 6.70 -18.90
N GLY A 203 -10.62 6.92 -20.21
CA GLY A 203 -9.55 7.74 -20.76
C GLY A 203 -8.11 7.32 -20.43
N GLY A 204 -7.75 6.09 -20.78
CA GLY A 204 -6.57 5.89 -21.60
C GLY A 204 -5.18 6.08 -20.97
N GLY A 205 -4.76 5.08 -20.21
CA GLY A 205 -3.33 4.84 -20.04
C GLY A 205 -2.93 3.43 -20.40
N GLU A 206 -1.76 3.06 -19.90
CA GLU A 206 -1.09 1.80 -20.21
C GLU A 206 -1.31 0.77 -19.11
N ILE A 207 -1.61 -0.46 -19.53
CA ILE A 207 -1.46 -1.63 -18.68
C ILE A 207 -0.12 -2.26 -19.02
N ASP A 208 0.82 -2.22 -18.08
CA ASP A 208 2.16 -2.77 -18.27
C ASP A 208 2.29 -4.16 -17.62
N LEU A 209 2.23 -5.20 -18.46
CA LEU A 209 2.48 -6.60 -18.11
C LEU A 209 3.84 -7.09 -18.66
N SER A 210 4.74 -6.16 -19.00
CA SER A 210 6.09 -6.51 -19.45
C SER A 210 6.91 -7.13 -18.33
N VAL A 211 7.92 -7.92 -18.71
CA VAL A 211 8.86 -8.55 -17.75
C VAL A 211 8.14 -9.45 -16.74
N THR A 212 7.00 -10.03 -17.11
CA THR A 212 6.25 -11.01 -16.32
C THR A 212 6.64 -12.45 -16.64
N LYS A 213 6.16 -13.40 -15.85
CA LYS A 213 6.22 -14.85 -16.09
C LYS A 213 4.91 -15.39 -16.66
N ILE A 214 3.99 -14.53 -17.08
CA ILE A 214 2.75 -14.94 -17.72
C ILE A 214 3.11 -15.69 -19.00
N ARG A 215 2.66 -16.95 -19.07
CA ARG A 215 2.83 -17.81 -20.25
C ARG A 215 1.60 -17.84 -21.13
N GLU A 216 0.42 -17.62 -20.56
CA GLU A 216 -0.84 -17.67 -21.27
C GLU A 216 -1.74 -16.55 -20.76
N LEU A 217 -2.28 -15.74 -21.67
CA LEU A 217 -3.42 -14.87 -21.34
C LEU A 217 -4.68 -15.69 -21.54
N ARG A 218 -5.34 -16.04 -20.43
CA ARG A 218 -6.51 -16.93 -20.40
C ARG A 218 -7.81 -16.12 -20.27
N PHE A 219 -8.94 -16.82 -20.39
CA PHE A 219 -10.31 -16.30 -20.45
C PHE A 219 -10.62 -15.07 -19.58
N GLN A 220 -11.09 -14.01 -20.22
CA GLN A 220 -11.76 -12.86 -19.59
C GLN A 220 -10.99 -12.24 -18.42
N ILE A 221 -9.70 -11.90 -18.59
CA ILE A 221 -8.95 -11.22 -17.52
C ILE A 221 -9.51 -9.82 -17.20
N PHE A 222 -10.22 -9.23 -18.17
CA PHE A 222 -10.92 -7.95 -18.05
C PHE A 222 -12.41 -8.15 -17.77
N THR A 223 -13.05 -7.14 -17.17
CA THR A 223 -14.51 -7.08 -17.03
C THR A 223 -15.10 -6.10 -18.05
N GLU A 224 -16.40 -6.26 -18.38
CA GLU A 224 -17.09 -5.36 -19.32
C GLU A 224 -16.92 -3.89 -18.97
N GLY A 225 -16.64 -3.09 -19.99
CA GLY A 225 -16.40 -1.65 -19.84
C GLY A 225 -14.97 -1.29 -19.46
N THR A 226 -14.04 -2.26 -19.47
CA THR A 226 -12.61 -1.97 -19.26
C THR A 226 -12.04 -1.24 -20.47
N SER A 227 -11.40 -0.08 -20.26
CA SER A 227 -10.79 0.69 -21.35
C SER A 227 -9.35 1.09 -21.04
N PHE A 228 -8.47 0.94 -22.03
CA PHE A 228 -7.06 1.35 -21.94
C PHE A 228 -6.51 1.72 -23.33
N ASN A 229 -5.41 2.49 -23.38
CA ASN A 229 -4.80 2.92 -24.63
C ASN A 229 -3.75 1.94 -25.14
N ASN A 230 -3.03 1.31 -24.22
CA ASN A 230 -1.93 0.44 -24.55
C ASN A 230 -1.86 -0.74 -23.59
N LEU A 231 -1.45 -1.89 -24.11
CA LEU A 231 -1.14 -3.07 -23.32
C LEU A 231 0.27 -3.53 -23.68
N LYS A 232 1.21 -3.39 -22.75
CA LYS A 232 2.57 -3.90 -22.93
C LYS A 232 2.64 -5.36 -22.49
N LEU A 233 2.95 -6.25 -23.44
CA LEU A 233 3.03 -7.70 -23.22
C LEU A 233 4.42 -8.29 -23.48
N PHE A 234 5.49 -7.51 -23.36
CA PHE A 234 6.84 -8.04 -23.54
C PHE A 234 7.23 -8.94 -22.36
N SER A 235 6.74 -10.19 -22.37
CA SER A 235 7.07 -11.28 -21.46
C SER A 235 7.96 -12.26 -22.19
N ALA A 236 9.06 -12.68 -21.56
CA ALA A 236 10.02 -13.62 -22.15
C ALA A 236 9.42 -15.03 -22.38
N GLY A 237 8.19 -15.29 -21.94
CA GLY A 237 7.59 -16.62 -21.95
C GLY A 237 6.14 -16.71 -22.39
N LEU A 238 5.53 -15.64 -22.92
CA LEU A 238 4.15 -15.69 -23.44
C LEU A 238 4.10 -16.62 -24.67
N VAL A 239 3.31 -17.69 -24.59
CA VAL A 239 3.17 -18.70 -25.65
C VAL A 239 1.78 -18.73 -26.27
N SER A 240 0.75 -18.24 -25.58
CA SER A 240 -0.61 -18.20 -26.12
C SER A 240 -1.46 -17.08 -25.51
N ILE A 241 -2.47 -16.69 -26.28
CA ILE A 241 -3.54 -15.77 -25.91
C ILE A 241 -4.83 -16.45 -26.35
N SER A 242 -5.80 -16.60 -25.45
CA SER A 242 -7.11 -17.17 -25.80
C SER A 242 -7.98 -16.16 -26.55
N ASP A 243 -8.88 -16.64 -27.41
CA ASP A 243 -9.80 -15.81 -28.22
C ASP A 243 -10.66 -14.86 -27.36
N ASP A 244 -10.87 -15.24 -26.11
CA ASP A 244 -11.70 -14.59 -25.12
C ASP A 244 -10.91 -13.87 -24.02
N ALA A 245 -9.58 -13.81 -24.12
CA ALA A 245 -8.72 -13.12 -23.16
C ALA A 245 -9.07 -11.63 -23.03
N PHE A 246 -9.49 -11.00 -24.13
CA PHE A 246 -9.79 -9.58 -24.24
C PHE A 246 -11.28 -9.24 -24.16
N VAL A 247 -12.16 -10.23 -23.95
CA VAL A 247 -13.59 -9.96 -23.79
C VAL A 247 -13.82 -9.03 -22.61
N GLY A 248 -14.62 -7.98 -22.84
CA GLY A 248 -14.90 -6.93 -21.87
C GLY A 248 -13.95 -5.73 -21.92
N ALA A 249 -12.84 -5.83 -22.66
CA ALA A 249 -11.91 -4.73 -22.87
C ALA A 249 -12.15 -3.98 -24.19
N GLU A 250 -11.97 -2.66 -24.16
CA GLU A 250 -11.99 -1.76 -25.31
C GLU A 250 -10.66 -0.99 -25.36
N MET A 251 -9.91 -1.16 -26.45
CA MET A 251 -8.71 -0.35 -26.68
C MET A 251 -9.12 1.00 -27.28
N SER A 252 -8.97 2.08 -26.51
CA SER A 252 -9.29 3.44 -26.94
C SER A 252 -8.06 4.15 -27.50
N GLY A 253 -7.62 3.80 -28.71
CA GLY A 253 -6.50 4.49 -29.34
C GLY A 253 -6.57 4.39 -30.86
N THR A 254 -6.36 5.52 -31.55
CA THR A 254 -6.13 5.51 -33.00
C THR A 254 -4.85 4.73 -33.31
N LEU A 255 -4.98 3.70 -34.14
CA LEU A 255 -3.87 2.97 -34.77
C LEU A 255 -2.94 3.91 -35.55
#